data_AF-A0A9D5IVU6-F1
#
_entry.id   AF-A0A9D5IVU6-F1
#
_cell.length_a   1.000
_cell.length_b   1.000
_cell.length_c   1.000
_cell.angle_alpha   90.00
_cell.angle_beta   90.00
_cell.angle_gamma   90.00
#
_symmetry.space_group_name_H-M   'P 1'
#
loop_
_entity.id
_entity.type
_entity.pdbx_description
1 polymer ?
#
loop_
_entity_poly.entity_id
_entity_poly.type
_entity_poly.pdbx_seq_one_letter_code
_entity_poly.pdbx_strand_id
1 'polypeptide(L)'
;MNWQNYKLPVEALRLLESAPKVTFAENVEQLIDLACGGPGSDSFEVAYDVPGHGRVIEAKVVRVRNGVSANYTDPYMRRRDPDCLIVGDDWPSDKPRFRDLYHTEFGVLRQQTFDWLSKQELACFFFTAGRPEMGIDALAIVPANAGFFALGLAMLQGI
;
A
#
# COMPACT_ATOMS: atom_id res chain seq x y z
N MET A 1 2.07 19.59 3.13
CA MET A 1 3.36 19.00 3.61
C MET A 1 4.53 19.19 2.61
N ASN A 2 5.76 19.49 3.07
CA ASN A 2 7.00 19.32 2.25
C ASN A 2 7.78 18.09 2.75
N TRP A 3 7.53 16.94 2.11
CA TRP A 3 8.05 15.65 2.57
C TRP A 3 9.58 15.50 2.41
N GLN A 4 10.21 16.34 1.59
CA GLN A 4 11.66 16.34 1.36
C GLN A 4 12.46 16.75 2.61
N ASN A 5 11.80 17.36 3.59
CA ASN A 5 12.41 17.76 4.85
C ASN A 5 12.52 16.60 5.86
N TYR A 6 11.90 15.45 5.61
CA TYR A 6 11.96 14.29 6.50
C TYR A 6 13.14 13.39 6.13
N LYS A 7 13.72 12.76 7.15
CA LYS A 7 14.79 11.77 6.98
C LYS A 7 14.20 10.42 6.60
N LEU A 8 13.89 10.25 5.31
CA LEU A 8 13.40 8.98 4.77
C LEU A 8 14.57 8.09 4.28
N PRO A 9 14.41 6.76 4.29
CA PRO A 9 15.36 5.85 3.65
C PRO A 9 15.58 6.20 2.17
N VAL A 10 16.79 5.97 1.66
CA VAL A 10 17.17 6.36 0.29
C VAL A 10 16.27 5.75 -0.78
N GLU A 11 15.78 4.53 -0.58
CA GLU A 11 14.89 3.87 -1.52
C GLU A 11 13.48 4.47 -1.51
N ALA A 12 12.99 4.90 -0.34
CA ALA A 12 11.72 5.61 -0.23
C ALA A 12 11.81 6.98 -0.91
N LEU A 13 12.90 7.73 -0.69
CA LEU A 13 13.12 9.00 -1.38
C LEU A 13 13.12 8.83 -2.90
N ARG A 14 13.92 7.89 -3.42
CA ARG A 14 13.97 7.60 -4.86
C ARG A 14 12.60 7.22 -5.41
N LEU A 15 11.84 6.39 -4.69
CA LEU A 15 10.49 6.02 -5.09
C LEU A 15 9.58 7.25 -5.20
N LEU A 16 9.53 8.09 -4.17
CA LEU A 16 8.67 9.28 -4.14
C LEU A 16 9.08 10.33 -5.19
N GLU A 17 10.37 10.46 -5.48
CA GLU A 17 10.87 11.35 -6.55
C GLU A 17 10.52 10.85 -7.95
N SER A 18 10.49 9.53 -8.14
CA SER A 18 10.23 8.90 -9.44
C SER A 18 8.75 8.74 -9.79
N ALA A 19 7.87 8.74 -8.78
CA ALA A 19 6.44 8.52 -8.96
C ALA A 19 5.79 9.66 -9.77
N PRO A 20 4.84 9.38 -10.69
CA PRO A 20 4.13 10.40 -11.47
C PRO A 20 3.48 11.50 -10.63
N LYS A 21 2.99 11.12 -9.44
CA LYS A 21 2.37 12.03 -8.48
C LYS A 21 2.44 11.41 -7.09
N VAL A 22 2.69 12.24 -6.08
CA VAL A 22 2.66 11.85 -4.68
C VAL A 22 1.71 12.76 -3.92
N THR A 23 0.74 12.17 -3.22
CA THR A 23 -0.22 12.90 -2.38
C THR A 23 -0.04 12.48 -0.92
N PHE A 24 0.22 13.45 -0.05
CA PHE A 24 0.26 13.21 1.40
C PHE A 24 -1.10 13.53 2.00
N ALA A 25 -1.73 12.53 2.62
CA ALA A 25 -2.92 12.73 3.42
C ALA A 25 -2.51 13.14 4.84
N GLU A 26 -3.22 14.12 5.39
CA GLU A 26 -3.01 14.70 6.71
C GLU A 26 -4.20 14.41 7.66
N ASN A 27 -5.30 13.85 7.15
CA ASN A 27 -6.48 13.49 7.92
C ASN A 27 -7.32 12.39 7.24
N VAL A 28 -8.30 11.88 7.98
CA VAL A 28 -9.20 10.81 7.54
C VAL A 28 -10.07 11.25 6.36
N GLU A 29 -10.54 12.50 6.30
CA GLU A 29 -11.36 12.98 5.19
C GLU A 29 -10.62 12.90 3.85
N GLN A 30 -9.35 13.32 3.82
CA GLN A 30 -8.49 13.20 2.64
C GLN A 30 -8.27 11.74 2.23
N LEU A 31 -8.15 10.82 3.19
CA LEU A 31 -8.04 9.38 2.91
C LEU A 31 -9.35 8.79 2.35
N ILE A 32 -10.51 9.26 2.82
CA ILE A 32 -11.81 8.88 2.25
C ILE A 32 -11.90 9.36 0.80
N ASP A 33 -11.49 10.60 0.52
CA ASP A 33 -11.49 11.13 -0.85
C ASP A 33 -10.55 10.32 -1.75
N LEU A 34 -9.33 10.02 -1.30
CA LEU A 34 -8.40 9.16 -2.02
C LEU A 34 -8.99 7.76 -2.29
N ALA A 35 -9.65 7.16 -1.29
CA ALA A 35 -10.27 5.84 -1.42
C ALA A 35 -11.39 5.81 -2.49
N CYS A 36 -12.10 6.92 -2.67
CA CYS A 36 -13.25 7.01 -3.59
C CYS A 36 -12.93 7.68 -4.93
N GLY A 37 -11.65 7.88 -5.27
CA GLY A 37 -11.24 8.47 -6.56
C GLY A 37 -11.24 10.01 -6.60
N GLY A 38 -11.33 10.66 -5.44
CA GLY A 38 -11.21 12.09 -5.25
C GLY A 38 -12.44 12.76 -4.63
N PRO A 39 -12.35 14.07 -4.34
CA PRO A 39 -13.46 14.85 -3.81
C PRO A 39 -14.67 14.84 -4.76
N GLY A 40 -15.87 14.64 -4.20
CA GLY A 40 -17.12 14.62 -4.97
C GLY A 40 -17.37 13.35 -5.79
N SER A 41 -16.48 12.35 -5.72
CA SER A 41 -16.69 11.04 -6.32
C SER A 41 -17.38 10.08 -5.35
N ASP A 42 -18.42 9.39 -5.86
CA ASP A 42 -19.19 8.40 -5.10
C ASP A 42 -18.71 6.96 -5.30
N SER A 43 -17.99 6.68 -6.39
CA SER A 43 -17.47 5.34 -6.63
C SER A 43 -16.23 5.36 -7.50
N PHE A 44 -15.35 4.39 -7.29
CA PHE A 44 -14.08 4.25 -7.99
C PHE A 44 -13.74 2.78 -8.21
N GLU A 45 -13.07 2.48 -9.33
CA GLU A 45 -12.58 1.14 -9.63
C GLU A 45 -11.07 1.08 -9.38
N VAL A 46 -10.68 0.22 -8.44
CA VAL A 46 -9.29 -0.18 -8.24
C VAL A 46 -8.99 -1.19 -9.35
N ALA A 47 -8.21 -0.75 -10.33
CA ALA A 47 -7.89 -1.55 -11.50
C ALA A 47 -6.43 -1.36 -11.91
N TYR A 48 -5.87 -2.37 -12.56
CA TYR A 48 -4.49 -2.39 -13.04
C TYR A 48 -4.43 -2.96 -14.45
N ASP A 49 -3.50 -2.46 -15.27
CA ASP A 49 -3.15 -3.10 -16.53
C ASP A 49 -2.17 -4.26 -16.26
N VAL A 50 -2.67 -5.49 -16.40
CA VAL A 50 -1.92 -6.71 -16.14
C VAL A 50 -1.37 -7.26 -17.47
N PRO A 51 -0.05 -7.49 -17.59
CA PRO A 51 0.54 -8.05 -18.80
C PRO A 51 -0.14 -9.36 -19.23
N GLY A 52 -0.60 -9.42 -20.48
CA GLY A 52 -1.31 -10.58 -21.04
C GLY A 52 -2.80 -10.68 -20.67
N HIS A 53 -3.29 -9.87 -19.73
CA HIS A 53 -4.69 -9.89 -19.28
C HIS A 53 -5.43 -8.56 -19.53
N GLY A 54 -4.71 -7.48 -19.84
CA GLY A 54 -5.28 -6.14 -20.04
C GLY A 54 -5.73 -5.51 -18.72
N ARG A 55 -6.75 -4.65 -18.77
CA ARG A 55 -7.28 -4.00 -17.56
C ARG A 55 -8.05 -5.00 -16.70
N VAL A 56 -7.56 -5.24 -15.50
CA VAL A 56 -8.20 -6.09 -14.48
C VAL A 56 -8.73 -5.23 -13.35
N ILE A 57 -10.01 -5.43 -12.98
CA ILE A 57 -10.63 -4.75 -11.83
C ILE A 57 -10.47 -5.65 -10.60
N GLU A 58 -9.77 -5.14 -9.59
CA GLU A 58 -9.52 -5.81 -8.32
C GLU A 58 -10.64 -5.53 -7.30
N ALA A 59 -11.12 -4.29 -7.26
CA ALA A 59 -12.20 -3.89 -6.36
C ALA A 59 -12.98 -2.69 -6.88
N LYS A 60 -14.27 -2.62 -6.54
CA LYS A 60 -15.10 -1.43 -6.66
C LYS A 60 -15.30 -0.80 -5.30
N VAL A 61 -14.81 0.43 -5.16
CA VAL A 61 -14.92 1.22 -3.94
C VAL A 61 -16.10 2.17 -4.07
N VAL A 62 -16.94 2.26 -3.05
CA VAL A 62 -18.16 3.08 -3.03
C VAL A 62 -18.21 3.88 -1.74
N ARG A 63 -18.47 5.19 -1.88
CA ARG A 63 -18.75 6.09 -0.76
C ARG A 63 -20.14 5.77 -0.22
N VAL A 64 -20.22 5.55 1.08
CA VAL A 64 -21.48 5.27 1.79
C VAL A 64 -21.66 6.29 2.90
N ARG A 65 -22.88 6.38 3.45
CA ARG A 65 -23.26 7.39 4.45
C ARG A 65 -22.26 7.56 5.60
N ASN A 66 -21.66 6.45 6.06
CA ASN A 66 -20.77 6.43 7.22
C ASN A 66 -19.35 5.95 6.86
N GLY A 67 -18.91 6.07 5.62
CA GLY A 67 -17.54 5.68 5.23
C GLY A 67 -17.42 5.14 3.81
N VAL A 68 -16.64 4.07 3.67
CA VAL A 68 -16.25 3.51 2.38
C VAL A 68 -16.50 2.00 2.37
N SER A 69 -17.08 1.50 1.28
CA SER A 69 -17.27 0.07 1.02
C SER A 69 -16.38 -0.38 -0.14
N ALA A 70 -15.47 -1.32 0.11
CA ALA A 70 -14.66 -1.96 -0.93
C ALA A 70 -15.25 -3.33 -1.28
N ASN A 71 -15.67 -3.50 -2.54
CA ASN A 71 -16.32 -4.69 -3.06
C ASN A 71 -15.39 -5.38 -4.04
N TYR A 72 -14.86 -6.54 -3.65
CA TYR A 72 -13.92 -7.30 -4.47
C TYR A 72 -14.67 -8.12 -5.53
N THR A 73 -14.01 -8.33 -6.67
CA THR A 73 -14.57 -9.13 -7.78
C THR A 73 -14.55 -10.63 -7.49
N ASP A 74 -13.62 -11.09 -6.66
CA ASP A 74 -13.51 -12.49 -6.25
C ASP A 74 -14.47 -12.81 -5.11
N PRO A 75 -15.39 -13.79 -5.25
CA PRO A 75 -16.27 -14.22 -4.19
C PRO A 75 -15.53 -14.93 -3.03
N TYR A 76 -14.26 -15.29 -3.19
CA TYR A 76 -13.51 -16.14 -2.28
C TYR A 76 -12.21 -15.50 -1.78
N MET A 77 -12.36 -14.47 -0.94
CA MET A 77 -11.23 -13.89 -0.22
C MET A 77 -10.85 -14.71 1.02
N ARG A 78 -9.68 -15.36 1.00
CA ARG A 78 -9.09 -16.04 2.17
C ARG A 78 -7.79 -15.39 2.60
N ARG A 79 -7.66 -15.10 3.90
CA ARG A 79 -6.43 -14.61 4.56
C ARG A 79 -5.36 -15.69 4.78
N ARG A 80 -5.43 -16.84 4.10
CA ARG A 80 -4.71 -18.07 4.51
C ARG A 80 -4.08 -18.80 3.33
N ASP A 81 -3.46 -18.07 2.43
CA ASP A 81 -2.45 -18.70 1.58
C ASP A 81 -1.19 -18.89 2.46
N PRO A 82 -0.74 -20.13 2.72
CA PRO A 82 0.45 -20.37 3.55
C PRO A 82 1.70 -19.70 3.00
N ASP A 83 1.71 -19.36 1.71
CA ASP A 83 2.85 -18.77 1.01
C ASP A 83 2.74 -17.22 0.94
N CYS A 84 1.79 -16.59 1.65
CA CYS A 84 1.60 -15.13 1.60
C CYS A 84 2.49 -14.30 2.53
N LEU A 85 3.23 -14.94 3.44
CA LEU A 85 4.13 -14.24 4.37
C LEU A 85 5.38 -15.06 4.67
N ILE A 86 6.50 -14.64 4.09
CA ILE A 86 7.82 -15.21 4.37
C ILE A 86 8.68 -14.15 5.06
N VAL A 87 8.96 -14.37 6.35
CA VAL A 87 9.80 -13.48 7.17
C VAL A 87 11.00 -14.28 7.66
N GLY A 88 12.13 -14.10 7.00
CA GLY A 88 13.37 -14.77 7.34
C GLY A 88 14.56 -13.99 6.80
N ASP A 89 15.59 -13.87 7.63
CA ASP A 89 16.89 -13.34 7.28
C ASP A 89 17.92 -14.48 7.22
N ASP A 90 19.21 -14.13 7.20
CA ASP A 90 20.29 -15.10 7.13
C ASP A 90 20.66 -15.71 8.49
N TRP A 91 20.02 -15.27 9.58
CA TRP A 91 20.28 -15.82 10.91
C TRP A 91 19.63 -17.19 11.08
N PRO A 92 20.10 -17.99 12.07
CA PRO A 92 19.48 -19.28 12.36
C PRO A 92 18.00 -19.12 12.74
N SER A 93 17.12 -19.81 12.00
CA SER A 93 15.69 -19.87 12.26
C SER A 93 15.12 -21.20 11.75
N ASP A 94 14.01 -21.62 12.34
CA ASP A 94 13.17 -22.73 11.88
C ASP A 94 12.20 -22.34 10.76
N LYS A 95 12.11 -21.05 10.42
CA LYS A 95 11.24 -20.56 9.34
C LYS A 95 11.88 -20.76 7.97
N PRO A 96 11.08 -21.09 6.94
CA PRO A 96 11.59 -21.17 5.57
C PRO A 96 12.07 -19.80 5.09
N ARG A 97 13.18 -19.77 4.34
CA ARG A 97 13.69 -18.53 3.72
C ARG A 97 13.06 -18.35 2.34
N PHE A 98 12.94 -17.10 1.92
CA PHE A 98 12.39 -16.75 0.61
C PHE A 98 13.14 -17.45 -0.55
N ARG A 99 14.49 -17.46 -0.49
CA ARG A 99 15.32 -18.12 -1.50
C ARG A 99 15.20 -19.64 -1.55
N ASP A 100 14.88 -20.26 -0.42
CA ASP A 100 14.76 -21.72 -0.35
C ASP A 100 13.45 -22.18 -1.00
N LEU A 101 12.37 -21.40 -0.85
CA LEU A 101 11.05 -21.68 -1.42
C LEU A 101 10.93 -21.28 -2.90
N TYR A 102 11.38 -20.08 -3.25
CA TYR A 102 11.16 -19.51 -4.59
C TYR A 102 12.40 -19.58 -5.48
N HIS A 103 13.50 -20.15 -4.98
CA HIS A 103 14.75 -20.34 -5.73
C HIS A 103 15.30 -19.04 -6.34
N THR A 104 15.07 -17.91 -5.68
CA THR A 104 15.55 -16.57 -6.07
C THR A 104 15.78 -15.68 -4.85
N GLU A 105 16.69 -14.72 -4.94
CA GLU A 105 16.95 -13.77 -3.87
C GLU A 105 15.79 -12.77 -3.72
N PHE A 106 15.39 -12.48 -2.47
CA PHE A 106 14.31 -11.54 -2.17
C PHE A 106 14.58 -10.13 -2.71
N GLY A 107 15.85 -9.74 -2.77
CA GLY A 107 16.26 -8.44 -3.33
C GLY A 107 15.76 -8.20 -4.76
N VAL A 108 15.61 -9.26 -5.56
CA VAL A 108 15.07 -9.18 -6.93
C VAL A 108 13.60 -8.79 -6.90
N LEU A 109 12.78 -9.49 -6.11
CA LEU A 109 11.37 -9.17 -5.94
C LEU A 109 11.18 -7.77 -5.35
N ARG A 110 11.98 -7.41 -4.35
CA ARG A 110 11.96 -6.06 -3.75
C ARG A 110 12.19 -4.99 -4.82
N GLN A 111 13.21 -5.15 -5.66
CA GLN A 111 13.50 -4.19 -6.73
C GLN A 111 12.35 -4.10 -7.74
N GLN A 112 11.80 -5.23 -8.18
CA GLN A 112 10.64 -5.27 -9.07
C GLN A 112 9.42 -4.54 -8.47
N THR A 113 9.18 -4.67 -7.16
CA THR A 113 8.12 -3.95 -6.46
C THR A 113 8.35 -2.44 -6.50
N PHE A 114 9.58 -1.96 -6.24
CA PHE A 114 9.89 -0.53 -6.35
C PHE A 114 9.77 -0.02 -7.79
N ASP A 115 10.23 -0.79 -8.78
CA ASP A 115 10.13 -0.45 -10.21
C ASP A 115 8.68 -0.42 -10.72
N TRP A 116 7.80 -1.21 -10.11
CA TRP A 116 6.38 -1.18 -10.40
C TRP A 116 5.68 -0.02 -9.70
N LEU A 117 5.95 0.20 -8.40
CA LEU A 117 5.39 1.29 -7.61
C LEU A 117 5.78 2.67 -8.16
N SER A 118 7.00 2.82 -8.67
CA SER A 118 7.46 4.08 -9.27
C SER A 118 6.68 4.52 -10.51
N LYS A 119 5.89 3.62 -11.10
CA LYS A 119 5.01 3.92 -12.24
C LYS A 119 3.59 4.28 -11.82
N GLN A 120 3.27 4.21 -10.53
CA GLN A 120 1.93 4.49 -9.99
C GLN A 120 1.88 5.88 -9.38
N GLU A 121 0.73 6.55 -9.46
CA GLU A 121 0.46 7.65 -8.52
C GLU A 121 0.42 7.08 -7.09
N LEU A 122 1.01 7.78 -6.13
CA LEU A 122 1.15 7.31 -4.75
C LEU A 122 0.37 8.19 -3.78
N ALA A 123 -0.26 7.54 -2.79
CA ALA A 123 -0.79 8.15 -1.59
C ALA A 123 0.09 7.78 -0.40
N CYS A 124 0.36 8.76 0.46
CA CYS A 124 1.25 8.62 1.61
C CYS A 124 0.60 9.21 2.85
N PHE A 125 0.89 8.64 4.02
CA PHE A 125 0.61 9.29 5.30
C PHE A 125 1.56 8.76 6.38
N PHE A 126 1.80 9.59 7.38
CA PHE A 126 2.61 9.21 8.53
C PHE A 126 1.71 8.69 9.64
N PHE A 127 2.19 7.71 10.39
CA PHE A 127 1.50 7.17 11.54
C PHE A 127 2.52 6.59 12.53
N THR A 128 2.09 6.35 13.76
CA THR A 128 2.90 5.63 14.74
C THR A 128 2.50 4.15 14.73
N ALA A 129 3.42 3.27 14.32
CA ALA A 129 3.21 1.84 14.39
C ALA A 129 3.37 1.37 15.85
N GLY A 130 2.26 1.04 16.51
CA GLY A 130 2.24 0.63 17.91
C GLY A 130 1.55 1.65 18.83
N ARG A 131 1.87 1.60 20.13
CA ARG A 131 1.26 2.52 21.11
C ARG A 131 2.01 3.86 21.14
N PRO A 132 1.34 4.98 21.45
CA PRO A 132 2.03 6.24 21.74
C PRO A 132 3.18 6.04 22.74
N GLU A 133 4.29 6.75 22.53
CA GLU A 133 5.53 6.68 23.34
C GLU A 133 6.34 5.37 23.25
N MET A 134 5.76 4.30 22.72
CA MET A 134 6.43 2.99 22.54
C MET A 134 6.51 2.54 21.08
N GLY A 135 5.83 3.25 20.18
CA GLY A 135 5.73 2.92 18.77
C GLY A 135 6.89 3.49 17.95
N ILE A 136 6.85 3.18 16.67
CA ILE A 136 7.84 3.63 15.68
C ILE A 136 7.14 4.55 14.70
N ASP A 137 7.72 5.72 14.45
CA ASP A 137 7.24 6.60 13.38
C ASP A 137 7.41 5.91 12.03
N ALA A 138 6.29 5.76 11.34
CA ALA A 138 6.18 5.01 10.10
C ALA A 138 5.58 5.87 9.00
N LEU A 139 5.94 5.56 7.76
CA LEU A 139 5.38 6.13 6.55
C LEU A 139 4.69 5.01 5.77
N ALA A 140 3.39 5.15 5.55
CA ALA A 140 2.69 4.32 4.58
C ALA A 140 2.90 4.92 3.19
N ILE A 141 3.29 4.07 2.23
CA ILE A 141 3.36 4.41 0.79
C ILE A 141 2.49 3.39 0.07
N VAL A 142 1.41 3.84 -0.56
CA VAL A 142 0.47 2.97 -1.28
C VAL A 142 0.17 3.52 -2.67
N PRO A 143 -0.21 2.69 -3.65
CA PRO A 143 -0.83 3.17 -4.88
C PRO A 143 -2.06 4.03 -4.56
N ALA A 144 -2.14 5.24 -5.12
CA ALA A 144 -3.22 6.18 -4.85
C ALA A 144 -4.59 5.63 -5.23
N ASN A 145 -4.66 4.83 -6.32
CA ASN A 145 -5.88 4.15 -6.74
C ASN A 145 -6.38 3.13 -5.70
N ALA A 146 -5.50 2.60 -4.84
CA ALA A 146 -5.82 1.71 -3.74
C ALA A 146 -5.92 2.45 -2.40
N GLY A 147 -6.29 3.74 -2.41
CA GLY A 147 -6.37 4.59 -1.22
C GLY A 147 -7.25 4.05 -0.08
N PHE A 148 -8.20 3.15 -0.39
CA PHE A 148 -9.01 2.48 0.64
C PHE A 148 -8.17 1.61 1.60
N PHE A 149 -7.01 1.07 1.17
CA PHE A 149 -6.09 0.39 2.07
C PHE A 149 -5.38 1.37 3.00
N ALA A 150 -4.99 2.55 2.51
CA ALA A 150 -4.44 3.60 3.37
C ALA A 150 -5.46 4.05 4.41
N LEU A 151 -6.72 4.26 4.01
CA LEU A 151 -7.82 4.52 4.95
C LEU A 151 -7.95 3.40 5.98
N GLY A 152 -7.98 2.13 5.55
CA GLY A 152 -8.06 0.98 6.45
C GLY A 152 -6.92 0.93 7.46
N LEU A 153 -5.69 1.23 7.04
CA LEU A 153 -4.53 1.29 7.93
C LEU A 153 -4.63 2.46 8.92
N ALA A 154 -5.02 3.65 8.46
CA ALA A 154 -5.23 4.81 9.33
C ALA A 154 -6.33 4.57 10.37
N MET A 155 -7.39 3.84 10.01
CA MET A 155 -8.43 3.46 10.97
C MET A 155 -7.93 2.48 12.05
N LEU A 156 -6.84 1.75 11.79
CA LEU A 156 -6.25 0.81 12.75
C LEU A 156 -5.15 1.44 13.62
N GLN A 157 -4.32 2.31 13.03
CA GLN A 157 -3.12 2.86 13.69
C GLN A 157 -3.23 4.35 14.02
N GLY A 158 -4.24 5.04 13.49
CA GLY A 158 -4.30 6.49 13.46
C GLY A 158 -3.57 7.09 12.26
N ILE A 159 -3.76 8.40 12.09
CA ILE A 159 -3.10 9.31 11.17
C ILE A 159 -2.94 10.65 11.88
#